data_AF-A0A9Q8USM2-F1
#
_entry.id   AF-A0A9Q8USM2-F1
#
_cell.length_a   1.000
_cell.length_b   1.000
_cell.length_c   1.000
_cell.angle_alpha   90.00
_cell.angle_beta   90.00
_cell.angle_gamma   90.00
#
_symmetry.space_group_name_H-M   'P 1'
#
loop_
_entity.id
_entity.type
_entity.pdbx_description
1 polymer ?
#
loop_
_entity_poly.entity_id
_entity_poly.type
_entity_poly.pdbx_seq_one_letter_code
_entity_poly.pdbx_strand_id
1 'polypeptide(L)'
;MADKWEELFRTLAENTHSITQILDETNEGDELDEKYKEIEAARDAVVKAAKEAPSDIPDFYDDGAQLELSNAANIPVTACDKLVTALNEKTDIWKEKQDLGKIVKEVVHTNSEALNKPYPAANPNAPKITGQMKKAEAESNRLAKAHAKPADS
;
A
#
# COMPACT_ATOMS: atom_id res chain seq x y z
N MET A 1 -19.57 11.91 3.93
CA MET A 1 -18.28 11.82 4.66
C MET A 1 -17.60 10.50 4.37
N ALA A 2 -18.31 9.37 4.45
CA ALA A 2 -17.82 8.06 4.00
C ALA A 2 -17.32 8.07 2.55
N ASP A 3 -18.07 8.68 1.62
CA ASP A 3 -17.71 8.74 0.18
C ASP A 3 -16.31 9.32 -0.09
N LYS A 4 -15.89 10.35 0.65
CA LYS A 4 -14.56 10.97 0.47
C LYS A 4 -13.44 10.05 0.93
N TRP A 5 -13.68 9.27 2.00
CA TRP A 5 -12.73 8.26 2.46
C TRP A 5 -12.69 7.08 1.51
N GLU A 6 -13.85 6.66 0.98
CA GLU A 6 -13.92 5.63 -0.05
C GLU A 6 -13.14 6.03 -1.30
N GLU A 7 -13.33 7.26 -1.80
CA GLU A 7 -12.60 7.79 -2.95
C GLU A 7 -11.08 7.77 -2.69
N LEU A 8 -10.63 8.27 -1.54
CA LEU A 8 -9.22 8.20 -1.15
C LEU A 8 -8.71 6.75 -1.14
N PHE A 9 -9.42 5.83 -0.51
CA PHE A 9 -9.02 4.43 -0.41
C PHE A 9 -8.96 3.74 -1.77
N ARG A 10 -9.86 4.09 -2.69
CA ARG A 10 -9.82 3.64 -4.09
C ARG A 10 -8.58 4.19 -4.80
N THR A 11 -8.32 5.50 -4.73
CA THR A 11 -7.14 6.11 -5.36
C THR A 11 -5.83 5.53 -4.82
N LEU A 12 -5.72 5.32 -3.50
CA LEU A 12 -4.56 4.69 -2.90
C LEU A 12 -4.38 3.26 -3.43
N ALA A 13 -5.46 2.48 -3.47
CA ALA A 13 -5.43 1.11 -3.96
C ALA A 13 -5.11 1.02 -5.45
N GLU A 14 -5.65 1.90 -6.28
CA GLU A 14 -5.39 1.95 -7.73
C GLU A 14 -3.90 2.19 -8.02
N ASN A 15 -3.30 3.22 -7.41
CA ASN A 15 -1.88 3.51 -7.60
C ASN A 15 -0.99 2.40 -7.02
N THR A 16 -1.38 1.81 -5.88
CA THR A 16 -0.69 0.64 -5.31
C THR A 16 -0.78 -0.57 -6.25
N HIS A 17 -1.94 -0.79 -6.88
CA HIS A 17 -2.16 -1.87 -7.83
C HIS A 17 -1.37 -1.68 -9.11
N SER A 18 -1.22 -0.45 -9.62
CA SER A 18 -0.36 -0.18 -10.78
C SER A 18 1.08 -0.64 -10.53
N ILE A 19 1.62 -0.44 -9.32
CA ILE A 19 2.94 -0.99 -8.95
C ILE A 19 2.90 -2.52 -9.01
N THR A 20 1.88 -3.15 -8.43
CA THR A 20 1.72 -4.62 -8.48
C THR A 20 1.72 -5.14 -9.92
N GLN A 21 0.98 -4.51 -10.83
CA GLN A 21 0.91 -4.93 -12.23
C GLN A 21 2.27 -4.83 -12.90
N ILE A 22 3.01 -3.73 -12.68
CA ILE A 22 4.37 -3.57 -13.23
C ILE A 22 5.27 -4.70 -12.73
N LEU A 23 5.21 -5.05 -11.43
CA LEU A 23 6.01 -6.15 -10.89
C LEU A 23 5.64 -7.50 -11.53
N ASP A 24 4.35 -7.81 -11.61
CA ASP A 24 3.83 -9.08 -12.12
C ASP A 24 4.12 -9.29 -13.61
N GLU A 25 3.96 -8.22 -14.41
CA GLU A 25 4.16 -8.25 -15.86
C GLU A 25 5.63 -8.20 -16.27
N THR A 26 6.54 -7.90 -15.33
CA THR A 26 7.98 -7.89 -15.61
C THR A 26 8.59 -9.27 -15.60
N ASN A 27 9.31 -9.57 -16.67
CA ASN A 27 9.97 -10.85 -16.92
C ASN A 27 11.48 -10.64 -17.03
N GLU A 28 12.22 -11.76 -16.98
CA GLU A 28 13.67 -11.76 -17.17
C GLU A 28 14.03 -11.24 -18.57
N GLY A 29 14.96 -10.29 -18.63
CA GLY A 29 15.40 -9.65 -19.87
C GLY A 29 14.62 -8.39 -20.28
N ASP A 30 13.57 -8.01 -19.53
CA ASP A 30 12.88 -6.74 -19.72
C ASP A 30 13.75 -5.54 -19.32
N GLU A 31 13.48 -4.38 -19.93
CA GLU A 31 14.08 -3.10 -19.52
C GLU A 31 13.53 -2.66 -18.16
N LEU A 32 14.36 -2.74 -17.12
CA LEU A 32 13.96 -2.45 -15.74
C LEU A 32 13.98 -0.95 -15.42
N ASP A 33 14.77 -0.13 -16.13
CA ASP A 33 14.90 1.30 -15.82
C ASP A 33 13.61 2.07 -16.06
N GLU A 34 12.93 1.81 -17.18
CA GLU A 34 11.67 2.48 -17.53
C GLU A 34 10.56 2.08 -16.57
N LYS A 35 10.43 0.77 -16.33
CA LYS A 35 9.45 0.23 -15.39
C LYS A 35 9.68 0.72 -13.95
N TYR A 36 10.95 0.85 -13.54
CA TYR A 36 11.27 1.39 -12.22
C TYR A 36 10.82 2.85 -12.07
N LYS A 37 10.98 3.69 -13.11
CA LYS A 37 10.48 5.08 -13.08
C LYS A 37 8.96 5.13 -12.99
N GLU A 38 8.25 4.21 -13.65
CA GLU A 38 6.79 4.10 -13.52
C GLU A 38 6.37 3.74 -12.10
N ILE A 39 7.11 2.83 -11.45
CA ILE A 39 6.92 2.49 -10.03
C ILE A 39 7.15 3.70 -9.13
N GLU A 40 8.21 4.49 -9.37
CA GLU A 40 8.47 5.72 -8.60
C GLU A 40 7.34 6.75 -8.76
N ALA A 41 6.84 6.94 -9.98
CA ALA A 41 5.73 7.85 -10.25
C ALA A 41 4.43 7.38 -9.55
N ALA A 42 4.14 6.08 -9.55
CA ALA A 42 3.01 5.52 -8.83
C ALA A 42 3.18 5.66 -7.31
N ARG A 43 4.39 5.48 -6.75
CA ARG A 43 4.70 5.77 -5.34
C ARG A 43 4.39 7.24 -5.01
N ASP A 44 4.86 8.17 -5.83
CA ASP A 44 4.62 9.59 -5.62
C ASP A 44 3.13 9.94 -5.65
N ALA A 45 2.35 9.29 -6.51
CA ALA A 45 0.90 9.42 -6.56
C ALA A 45 0.22 8.91 -5.28
N VAL A 46 0.65 7.76 -4.73
CA VAL A 46 0.18 7.26 -3.43
C VAL A 46 0.47 8.27 -2.31
N VAL A 47 1.71 8.75 -2.23
CA VAL A 47 2.12 9.74 -1.22
C VAL A 47 1.34 11.04 -1.35
N LYS A 48 1.09 11.50 -2.57
CA LYS A 48 0.27 12.69 -2.83
C LYS A 48 -1.17 12.49 -2.38
N ALA A 49 -1.83 11.40 -2.76
CA ALA A 49 -3.20 11.09 -2.37
C ALA A 49 -3.35 11.03 -0.85
N ALA A 50 -2.41 10.38 -0.14
CA ALA A 50 -2.44 10.28 1.32
C ALA A 50 -2.32 11.64 2.05
N LYS A 51 -1.64 12.62 1.44
CA LYS A 51 -1.55 14.01 1.94
C LYS A 51 -2.87 14.76 1.77
N GLU A 52 -3.68 14.40 0.78
CA GLU A 52 -4.99 14.98 0.48
C GLU A 52 -6.12 14.29 1.28
N ALA A 53 -5.78 13.44 2.26
CA ALA A 53 -6.76 12.71 3.06
C ALA A 53 -7.77 13.66 3.76
N PRO A 54 -9.06 13.29 3.84
CA PRO A 54 -10.07 14.09 4.52
C PRO A 54 -9.73 14.34 6.00
N SER A 55 -10.16 15.49 6.52
CA SER A 55 -10.09 15.81 7.95
C SER A 55 -11.25 15.22 8.75
N ASP A 56 -12.41 15.11 8.12
CA ASP A 56 -13.65 14.73 8.79
C ASP A 56 -13.83 13.21 8.75
N ILE A 57 -14.24 12.62 9.87
CA ILE A 57 -14.44 11.18 10.01
C ILE A 57 -15.94 10.88 10.17
N PRO A 58 -16.45 9.76 9.62
CA PRO A 58 -17.83 9.36 9.87
C PRO A 58 -18.12 9.19 11.37
N ASP A 59 -19.34 9.54 11.79
CA ASP A 59 -19.78 9.38 13.19
C ASP A 59 -19.65 7.91 13.62
N PHE A 60 -19.12 7.68 14.83
CA PHE A 60 -18.93 6.34 15.38
C PHE A 60 -20.25 5.66 15.73
N TYR A 61 -21.32 6.44 15.94
CA TYR A 61 -22.66 5.94 16.25
C TYR A 61 -23.53 5.72 15.01
N ASP A 62 -23.02 6.06 13.82
CA ASP A 62 -23.68 5.75 12.56
C ASP A 62 -23.17 4.40 12.03
N ASP A 63 -23.85 3.34 12.42
CA ASP A 63 -23.51 1.95 12.04
C ASP A 63 -23.44 1.77 10.51
N GLY A 64 -24.29 2.47 9.75
CA GLY A 64 -24.31 2.42 8.29
C GLY A 64 -23.03 3.01 7.70
N ALA A 65 -22.70 4.23 8.10
CA ALA A 65 -21.49 4.91 7.63
C ALA A 65 -20.20 4.20 8.07
N GLN A 66 -20.18 3.60 9.27
CA GLN A 66 -19.04 2.81 9.75
C GLN A 66 -18.87 1.51 8.96
N LEU A 67 -19.97 0.86 8.56
CA LEU A 67 -19.93 -0.33 7.71
C LEU A 67 -19.37 -0.02 6.32
N GLU A 68 -19.85 1.05 5.69
CA GLU A 68 -19.34 1.51 4.38
C GLU A 68 -17.86 1.84 4.43
N LEU A 69 -17.45 2.62 5.43
CA LEU A 69 -16.04 2.95 5.66
C LEU A 69 -15.19 1.69 5.86
N SER A 70 -15.65 0.74 6.68
CA SER A 70 -14.96 -0.54 6.91
C SER A 70 -14.85 -1.38 5.65
N ASN A 71 -15.85 -1.36 4.77
CA ASN A 71 -15.79 -2.08 3.50
C ASN A 71 -14.78 -1.45 2.56
N ALA A 72 -14.77 -0.12 2.46
CA ALA A 72 -13.82 0.63 1.67
C ALA A 72 -12.38 0.43 2.15
N ALA A 73 -12.14 0.36 3.47
CA ALA A 73 -10.81 0.14 4.04
C ALA A 73 -10.18 -1.21 3.65
N ASN A 74 -10.96 -2.24 3.31
CA ASN A 74 -10.41 -3.52 2.85
C ASN A 74 -9.74 -3.41 1.46
N ILE A 75 -10.08 -2.40 0.66
CA ILE A 75 -9.56 -2.21 -0.69
C ILE A 75 -8.03 -1.95 -0.67
N PRO A 76 -7.52 -0.91 0.03
CA PRO A 76 -6.08 -0.67 0.13
C PRO A 76 -5.33 -1.76 0.88
N VAL A 77 -5.96 -2.42 1.87
CA VAL A 77 -5.40 -3.61 2.55
C VAL A 77 -5.06 -4.70 1.53
N THR A 78 -6.03 -5.05 0.68
CA THR A 78 -5.87 -6.09 -0.34
C THR A 78 -4.81 -5.69 -1.37
N ALA A 79 -4.78 -4.41 -1.77
CA ALA A 79 -3.77 -3.90 -2.69
C ALA A 79 -2.35 -4.02 -2.12
N CYS A 80 -2.16 -3.69 -0.84
CA CYS A 80 -0.87 -3.81 -0.15
C CYS A 80 -0.42 -5.26 -0.01
N ASP A 81 -1.33 -6.17 0.37
CA ASP A 81 -1.02 -7.61 0.45
C ASP A 81 -0.56 -8.15 -0.92
N LYS A 82 -1.26 -7.79 -2.01
CA LYS A 82 -0.86 -8.20 -3.37
C LYS A 82 0.49 -7.60 -3.78
N LEU A 83 0.72 -6.32 -3.50
CA LEU A 83 1.99 -5.67 -3.82
C LEU A 83 3.19 -6.37 -3.17
N VAL A 84 3.05 -6.71 -1.89
CA VAL A 84 4.09 -7.40 -1.13
C VAL A 84 4.32 -8.81 -1.67
N THR A 85 3.25 -9.54 -2.00
CA THR A 85 3.36 -10.86 -2.65
C THR A 85 4.08 -10.76 -4.00
N ALA A 86 3.68 -9.83 -4.87
CA ALA A 86 4.28 -9.64 -6.19
C ALA A 86 5.79 -9.34 -6.11
N LEU A 87 6.20 -8.45 -5.20
CA LEU A 87 7.63 -8.18 -4.98
C LEU A 87 8.36 -9.45 -4.52
N ASN A 88 7.79 -10.19 -3.57
CA ASN A 88 8.41 -11.41 -3.07
C ASN A 88 8.59 -12.46 -4.18
N GLU A 89 7.57 -12.67 -5.02
CA GLU A 89 7.61 -13.62 -6.15
C GLU A 89 8.56 -13.18 -7.26
N LYS A 90 8.73 -11.87 -7.47
CA LYS A 90 9.56 -11.29 -8.52
C LYS A 90 10.92 -10.79 -8.00
N THR A 91 11.31 -11.18 -6.79
CA THR A 91 12.55 -10.73 -6.13
C THR A 91 13.76 -10.91 -7.02
N ASP A 92 13.90 -12.06 -7.69
CA ASP A 92 15.07 -12.39 -8.50
C ASP A 92 15.24 -11.50 -9.74
N ILE A 93 14.13 -11.03 -10.31
CA ILE A 93 14.11 -10.13 -11.46
C ILE A 93 14.48 -8.71 -11.00
N TRP A 94 13.95 -8.30 -9.85
CA TRP A 94 14.08 -6.92 -9.38
C TRP A 94 15.24 -6.69 -8.39
N LYS A 95 16.04 -7.71 -8.06
CA LYS A 95 17.16 -7.59 -7.11
C LYS A 95 18.21 -6.54 -7.52
N GLU A 96 18.32 -6.24 -8.81
CA GLU A 96 19.22 -5.20 -9.33
C GLU A 96 18.73 -3.78 -8.97
N LYS A 97 17.43 -3.61 -8.70
CA LYS A 97 16.83 -2.37 -8.18
C LYS A 97 16.75 -2.40 -6.66
N GLN A 98 17.90 -2.24 -6.01
CA GLN A 98 18.06 -2.37 -4.55
C GLN A 98 17.11 -1.47 -3.72
N ASP A 99 16.69 -0.33 -4.27
CA ASP A 99 15.78 0.60 -3.61
C ASP A 99 14.29 0.25 -3.79
N LEU A 100 13.94 -0.69 -4.67
CA LEU A 100 12.55 -1.11 -4.87
C LEU A 100 11.89 -1.62 -3.59
N GLY A 101 12.62 -2.40 -2.79
CA GLY A 101 12.12 -2.87 -1.52
C GLY A 101 11.79 -1.73 -0.54
N LYS A 102 12.53 -0.62 -0.59
CA LYS A 102 12.23 0.58 0.21
C LYS A 102 10.98 1.29 -0.31
N ILE A 103 10.82 1.39 -1.64
CA ILE A 103 9.61 1.95 -2.27
C ILE A 103 8.37 1.16 -1.87
N VAL A 104 8.39 -0.17 -1.99
CA VAL A 104 7.24 -1.00 -1.60
C VAL A 104 6.91 -0.84 -0.12
N LYS A 105 7.92 -0.79 0.74
CA LYS A 105 7.72 -0.49 2.16
C LYS A 105 7.08 0.88 2.39
N GLU A 106 7.53 1.91 1.71
CA GLU A 106 6.98 3.27 1.82
C GLU A 106 5.52 3.32 1.37
N VAL A 107 5.17 2.65 0.26
CA VAL A 107 3.80 2.57 -0.24
C VAL A 107 2.88 1.87 0.76
N VAL A 108 3.29 0.73 1.31
CA VAL A 108 2.52 0.00 2.33
C VAL A 108 2.34 0.84 3.59
N HIS A 109 3.41 1.52 4.04
CA HIS A 109 3.34 2.38 5.21
C HIS A 109 2.42 3.58 5.00
N THR A 110 2.51 4.24 3.84
CA THR A 110 1.65 5.37 3.48
C THR A 110 0.17 4.97 3.45
N ASN A 111 -0.15 3.81 2.87
CA ASN A 111 -1.49 3.24 2.90
C ASN A 111 -1.95 2.99 4.35
N SER A 112 -1.10 2.38 5.18
CA SER A 112 -1.38 2.10 6.59
C SER A 112 -1.69 3.39 7.37
N GLU A 113 -0.87 4.43 7.22
CA GLU A 113 -1.09 5.72 7.88
C GLU A 113 -2.41 6.37 7.46
N ALA A 114 -2.70 6.41 6.15
CA ALA A 114 -3.95 6.97 5.64
C ALA A 114 -5.17 6.19 6.14
N LEU A 115 -5.08 4.86 6.11
CA LEU A 115 -6.14 3.97 6.56
C LEU A 115 -6.39 4.05 8.06
N ASN A 116 -5.41 4.41 8.89
CA ASN A 116 -5.60 4.56 10.33
C ASN A 116 -6.30 5.88 10.73
N LYS A 117 -6.25 6.92 9.88
CA LYS A 117 -6.81 8.25 10.21
C LYS A 117 -8.30 8.23 10.60
N PRO A 118 -9.22 7.55 9.89
CA PRO A 118 -10.63 7.53 10.27
C PRO A 118 -10.95 6.50 11.37
N TYR A 119 -9.96 5.78 11.88
CA TYR A 119 -10.10 4.81 12.97
C TYR A 119 -9.22 5.15 14.18
N PRO A 120 -9.51 6.27 14.87
CA PRO A 120 -8.84 6.57 16.14
C PRO A 120 -9.16 5.49 17.18
N ALA A 121 -8.41 5.44 18.29
CA ALA A 121 -8.57 4.43 19.33
C ALA A 121 -9.99 4.33 19.94
N ALA A 122 -10.80 5.39 19.83
CA ALA A 122 -12.19 5.43 20.26
C ALA A 122 -13.17 4.74 19.28
N ASN A 123 -12.76 4.50 18.02
CA ASN A 123 -13.58 3.83 17.02
C ASN A 123 -13.58 2.30 17.29
N PRO A 124 -14.73 1.66 17.52
CA PRO A 124 -14.82 0.21 17.77
C PRO A 124 -14.22 -0.68 16.68
N ASN A 125 -14.19 -0.21 15.43
CA ASN A 125 -13.64 -0.94 14.28
C ASN A 125 -12.12 -0.81 14.15
N ALA A 126 -11.47 0.09 14.88
CA ALA A 126 -10.04 0.34 14.76
C ALA A 126 -9.16 -0.91 14.95
N PRO A 127 -9.37 -1.80 15.95
CA PRO A 127 -8.52 -2.97 16.14
C PRO A 127 -8.53 -3.94 14.95
N LYS A 128 -9.69 -4.09 14.29
CA LYS A 128 -9.82 -4.97 13.12
C LYS A 128 -9.03 -4.43 11.94
N ILE A 129 -9.28 -3.16 11.60
CA ILE A 129 -8.70 -2.50 10.43
C ILE A 129 -7.18 -2.33 10.58
N THR A 130 -6.73 -1.82 11.73
CA THR A 130 -5.28 -1.69 12.04
C THR A 130 -4.59 -3.06 12.07
N GLY A 131 -5.27 -4.11 12.53
CA GLY A 131 -4.75 -5.47 12.58
C GLY A 131 -4.50 -6.07 11.19
N GLN A 132 -5.34 -5.75 10.20
CA GLN A 132 -5.21 -6.26 8.83
C GLN A 132 -3.94 -5.72 8.13
N MET A 133 -3.58 -4.46 8.35
CA MET A 133 -2.38 -3.86 7.72
C MET A 133 -1.06 -4.34 8.31
N LYS A 134 -1.03 -4.78 9.58
CA LYS A 134 0.22 -5.19 10.27
C LYS A 134 0.97 -6.30 9.53
N LYS A 135 0.26 -7.21 8.88
CA LYS A 135 0.89 -8.30 8.12
C LYS A 135 1.66 -7.75 6.92
N ALA A 136 1.02 -6.91 6.11
CA ALA A 136 1.67 -6.24 4.97
C ALA A 136 2.84 -5.37 5.43
N GLU A 137 2.73 -4.64 6.54
CA GLU A 137 3.82 -3.83 7.08
C GLU A 137 5.01 -4.68 7.55
N ALA A 138 4.77 -5.79 8.25
CA ALA A 138 5.83 -6.67 8.71
C ALA A 138 6.57 -7.30 7.52
N GLU A 139 5.82 -7.73 6.51
CA GLU A 139 6.37 -8.40 5.35
C GLU A 139 7.09 -7.42 4.41
N SER A 140 6.55 -6.22 4.18
CA SER A 140 7.26 -5.19 3.40
C SER A 140 8.57 -4.75 4.07
N ASN A 141 8.61 -4.70 5.41
CA ASN A 141 9.84 -4.48 6.16
C ASN A 141 10.86 -5.62 5.97
N ARG A 142 10.41 -6.87 5.92
CA ARG A 142 11.26 -8.04 5.64
C ARG A 142 11.83 -7.96 4.23
N LEU A 143 10.99 -7.68 3.23
CA LEU A 143 11.39 -7.57 1.82
C LEU A 143 12.33 -6.40 1.57
N ALA A 144 12.08 -5.24 2.18
CA ALA A 144 12.99 -4.10 2.08
C ALA A 144 14.42 -4.45 2.53
N LYS A 145 14.56 -5.26 3.58
CA LYS A 145 15.87 -5.75 4.04
C LYS A 145 16.47 -6.81 3.11
N ALA A 146 15.63 -7.67 2.53
CA ALA A 146 16.07 -8.69 1.58
C ALA A 146 16.57 -8.09 0.27
N HIS A 147 15.85 -7.09 -0.27
CA HIS A 147 16.24 -6.34 -1.48
C HIS A 147 17.45 -5.43 -1.28
N ALA A 148 17.66 -4.95 -0.04
CA ALA A 148 18.82 -4.12 0.28
C ALA A 148 20.12 -4.91 0.46
N LYS A 149 20.07 -6.26 0.51
CA LYS A 149 21.31 -7.04 0.61
C LYS A 149 22.06 -6.98 -0.72
N PRO A 150 23.37 -6.66 -0.72
CA PRO A 150 24.18 -6.92 -1.90
C PRO A 150 24.13 -8.43 -2.18
N ALA A 151 24.10 -8.81 -3.46
CA ALA A 151 24.56 -10.14 -3.82
C ALA A 151 25.97 -10.27 -3.23
N ASP A 152 26.14 -11.15 -2.24
CA ASP A 152 27.44 -11.36 -1.61
C ASP A 152 28.49 -11.63 -2.69
N SER A 153 29.64 -11.01 -2.46
CA SER A 153 30.83 -10.93 -3.33
C SER A 153 31.51 -12.27 -3.60
#